data_AF-A0A4Q6BW48-F1
#
_entry.id   AF-A0A4Q6BW48-F1
#
_cell.length_a   1.000
_cell.length_b   1.000
_cell.length_c   1.000
_cell.angle_alpha   90.00
_cell.angle_beta   90.00
_cell.angle_gamma   90.00
#
_symmetry.space_group_name_H-M   'P 1'
#
loop_
_entity.id
_entity.type
_entity.pdbx_description
1 polymer ?
#
loop_
_entity_poly.entity_id
_entity_poly.type
_entity_poly.pdbx_seq_one_letter_code
_entity_poly.pdbx_strand_id
1 'polypeptide(L)'
;LTPIQYANIIADTFGFAVNTSALPAESRDYYTPSASSGGVGLRDVSQLETYYKTALAVSTSLNNDFDNVTKKFSACVQSASACQTEITLKVLSRLFREKLSGTEAEVVAITDKFKAETDFKTRLTNSVVAALMSPRFLYVVEFQAGFRTTPLLVNKLRTLTDVEVASRLSFLIWNSSPDEELLNLAAAKTLSQPAVLKAQLARLLANSKSDRFVKTFTGDWLNITGLNQTSKDAGLVPGFSQSLMGKMKTETEMFSLSNFRSGVDIRQLFTSEKTFVDSALATHYGIAGVSGTNFVEVRKPASDLQAGLLSQGSLSAATAGDATDPIHRGLYLYSRFLCGRIPDPPASASLVAFEGSKFEQMLQRGQNQSCAGCHAKFESLGYVLEVLDPVGRFRTTDEAGAMTGRTVAMENGTPVTSVRDLSQALSSDPLTGFCLMRNLEKYALSGSFASTKGLQCQTENQLY
;
A
#
# COMPACT_ATOMS: atom_id res chain seq x y z
N LEU A 1 3.29 9.44 -10.77
CA LEU A 1 3.89 8.19 -10.29
C LEU A 1 4.22 8.40 -8.83
N THR A 2 4.04 7.39 -8.00
CA THR A 2 4.62 7.40 -6.66
C THR A 2 6.14 7.27 -6.71
N PRO A 3 6.89 7.65 -5.66
CA PRO A 3 8.32 7.37 -5.55
C PRO A 3 8.65 5.88 -5.73
N ILE A 4 7.82 5.00 -5.18
CA ILE A 4 7.97 3.54 -5.32
C ILE A 4 7.78 3.11 -6.78
N GLN A 5 6.74 3.62 -7.45
CA GLN A 5 6.50 3.32 -8.88
C GLN A 5 7.63 3.81 -9.77
N TYR A 6 8.11 5.04 -9.53
CA TYR A 6 9.27 5.59 -10.24
C TYR A 6 10.45 4.63 -10.09
N ALA A 7 10.86 4.31 -8.86
CA ALA A 7 12.01 3.46 -8.59
C ALA A 7 11.84 2.04 -9.17
N ASN A 8 10.64 1.45 -9.09
CA ASN A 8 10.35 0.15 -9.67
C ASN A 8 10.45 0.15 -11.20
N ILE A 9 9.99 1.21 -11.88
CA ILE A 9 10.13 1.33 -13.34
C ILE A 9 11.60 1.37 -13.72
N ILE A 10 12.42 2.15 -13.01
CA ILE A 10 13.88 2.21 -13.29
C ILE A 10 14.51 0.84 -13.04
N ALA A 11 14.23 0.20 -11.91
CA ALA A 11 14.76 -1.13 -11.60
C ALA A 11 14.34 -2.18 -12.63
N ASP A 12 13.07 -2.18 -13.07
CA ASP A 12 12.56 -3.16 -14.02
C ASP A 12 12.94 -2.87 -15.48
N THR A 13 13.33 -1.63 -15.79
CA THR A 13 13.74 -1.21 -17.14
C THR A 13 15.25 -1.36 -17.31
N PHE A 14 16.04 -0.93 -16.31
CA PHE A 14 17.48 -0.85 -16.41
C PHE A 14 18.21 -1.88 -15.53
N GLY A 15 17.61 -2.36 -14.44
CA GLY A 15 18.20 -3.38 -13.57
C GLY A 15 19.01 -2.84 -12.39
N PHE A 16 18.92 -1.54 -12.10
CA PHE A 16 19.54 -0.92 -10.93
C PHE A 16 18.50 -0.15 -10.10
N ALA A 17 18.77 -0.03 -8.80
CA ALA A 17 17.86 0.61 -7.84
C ALA A 17 17.98 2.14 -7.83
N VAL A 18 16.90 2.80 -7.42
CA VAL A 18 16.86 4.24 -7.14
C VAL A 18 16.49 4.44 -5.68
N ASN A 19 17.15 5.37 -5.01
CA ASN A 19 16.82 5.74 -3.64
C ASN A 19 15.49 6.51 -3.61
N THR A 20 14.42 5.88 -3.11
CA THR A 20 13.09 6.49 -3.02
C THR A 20 13.02 7.66 -2.04
N SER A 21 13.90 7.72 -1.03
CA SER A 21 13.95 8.84 -0.09
C SER A 21 14.50 10.12 -0.72
N ALA A 22 15.15 10.02 -1.87
CA ALA A 22 15.61 11.16 -2.64
C ALA A 22 14.54 11.73 -3.59
N LEU A 23 13.37 11.08 -3.69
CA LEU A 23 12.25 11.55 -4.50
C LEU A 23 11.27 12.37 -3.64
N PRO A 24 10.51 13.31 -4.23
CA PRO A 24 9.51 14.07 -3.48
C PRO A 24 8.49 13.14 -2.81
N ALA A 25 8.13 13.45 -1.57
CA ALA A 25 7.11 12.70 -0.84
C ALA A 25 5.77 12.71 -1.59
N GLU A 26 5.03 11.61 -1.50
CA GLU A 26 3.66 11.57 -2.01
C GLU A 26 2.78 12.56 -1.24
N SER A 27 2.09 13.46 -1.95
CA SER A 27 0.91 14.12 -1.38
C SER A 27 -0.21 13.08 -1.30
N ARG A 28 -0.40 12.48 -0.13
CA ARG A 28 -1.56 11.59 0.17
C ARG A 28 -2.84 12.36 0.47
N ASP A 29 -2.77 13.69 0.44
CA ASP A 29 -3.93 14.57 0.47
C ASP A 29 -4.47 14.74 -0.96
N TYR A 30 -5.78 14.50 -1.11
CA TYR A 30 -6.62 14.70 -2.31
C TYR A 30 -6.71 13.54 -3.33
N TYR A 31 -7.73 12.70 -3.13
CA TYR A 31 -8.48 12.08 -4.22
C TYR A 31 -9.90 12.70 -4.22
N THR A 32 -10.03 13.93 -4.70
CA THR A 32 -11.32 14.43 -5.21
C THR A 32 -11.37 14.10 -6.70
N PRO A 33 -12.41 13.44 -7.22
CA PRO A 33 -12.51 13.11 -8.65
C PRO A 33 -12.77 14.34 -9.54
N SER A 34 -12.63 15.56 -9.01
CA SER A 34 -12.85 16.78 -9.76
C SER A 34 -11.53 17.50 -10.01
N ALA A 35 -11.13 17.53 -11.28
CA ALA A 35 -10.11 18.44 -11.80
C ALA A 35 -10.45 19.94 -11.61
N SER A 36 -11.55 20.28 -10.91
CA SER A 36 -11.99 21.64 -10.60
C SER A 36 -11.47 22.19 -9.27
N SER A 37 -10.83 21.37 -8.42
CA SER A 37 -10.14 21.84 -7.22
C SER A 37 -8.65 21.57 -7.38
N GLY A 38 -7.91 22.59 -7.82
CA GLY A 38 -6.51 22.51 -8.24
C GLY A 38 -5.65 21.71 -7.28
N GLY A 39 -5.13 20.58 -7.77
CA GLY A 39 -4.34 19.73 -6.91
C GLY A 39 -3.19 18.80 -7.18
N VAL A 40 -3.01 18.35 -8.43
CA VAL A 40 -1.99 17.35 -8.75
C VAL A 40 -1.17 17.85 -9.94
N GLY A 41 -0.22 18.72 -9.64
CA GLY A 41 0.86 19.11 -10.54
C GLY A 41 2.16 19.19 -9.73
N LEU A 42 3.30 19.21 -10.40
CA LEU A 42 4.57 19.64 -9.81
C LEU A 42 4.38 21.08 -9.38
N ARG A 43 3.92 21.29 -8.13
CA ARG A 43 3.53 22.61 -7.60
C ARG A 43 4.73 23.47 -7.25
N ASP A 44 5.91 22.87 -7.17
CA ASP A 44 7.11 23.49 -6.63
C ASP A 44 8.33 23.17 -7.52
N VAL A 45 9.11 24.21 -7.81
CA VAL A 45 10.39 24.14 -8.50
C VAL A 45 11.34 23.17 -7.77
N SER A 46 11.26 23.09 -6.44
CA SER A 46 12.06 22.15 -5.65
C SER A 46 11.78 20.67 -6.00
N GLN A 47 10.52 20.32 -6.31
CA GLN A 47 10.14 18.97 -6.70
C GLN A 47 10.67 18.64 -8.10
N LEU A 48 10.57 19.59 -9.04
CA LEU A 48 11.15 19.47 -10.38
C LEU A 48 12.67 19.26 -10.32
N GLU A 49 13.36 20.05 -9.50
CA GLU A 49 14.80 19.93 -9.29
C GLU A 49 15.18 18.54 -8.74
N THR A 50 14.37 18.02 -7.81
CA THR A 50 14.58 16.69 -7.22
C THR A 50 14.41 15.58 -8.25
N TYR A 51 13.37 15.64 -9.09
CA TYR A 51 13.21 14.70 -10.20
C TYR A 51 14.34 14.80 -11.22
N TYR A 52 14.81 16.01 -11.53
CA TYR A 52 15.92 16.23 -12.45
C TYR A 52 17.23 15.63 -11.91
N LYS A 53 17.57 15.89 -10.65
CA LYS A 53 18.73 15.29 -9.97
C LYS A 53 18.65 13.75 -9.99
N THR A 54 17.46 13.20 -9.77
CA THR A 54 17.24 11.75 -9.85
C THR A 54 17.43 11.23 -11.27
N ALA A 55 16.89 11.92 -12.28
CA ALA A 55 17.06 11.55 -13.69
C ALA A 55 18.55 11.57 -14.12
N LEU A 56 19.33 12.54 -13.64
CA LEU A 56 20.77 12.58 -13.84
C LEU A 56 21.48 11.39 -13.18
N ALA A 57 21.10 11.02 -11.94
CA ALA A 57 21.67 9.85 -11.26
C ALA A 57 21.34 8.53 -12.00
N VAL A 58 20.12 8.41 -12.54
CA VAL A 58 19.72 7.28 -13.40
C VAL A 58 20.56 7.25 -14.67
N SER A 59 20.76 8.39 -15.32
CA SER A 59 21.61 8.53 -16.50
C SER A 59 23.06 8.11 -16.23
N THR A 60 23.64 8.52 -15.11
CA THR A 60 24.98 8.09 -14.68
C THR A 60 25.05 6.58 -14.47
N SER A 61 24.03 5.98 -13.83
CA SER A 61 23.97 4.53 -13.61
C SER A 61 23.82 3.76 -14.92
N LEU A 62 22.97 4.24 -15.83
CA LEU A 62 22.82 3.72 -17.19
C LEU A 62 24.13 3.81 -17.97
N ASN A 63 24.85 4.92 -17.85
CA ASN A 63 26.15 5.10 -18.48
C ASN A 63 27.16 4.07 -17.97
N ASN A 64 27.16 3.76 -16.67
CA ASN A 64 28.10 2.82 -16.09
C ASN A 64 27.80 1.35 -16.48
N ASP A 65 26.54 1.00 -16.71
CA ASP A 65 26.10 -0.36 -17.05
C ASP A 65 25.54 -0.50 -18.49
N PHE A 66 25.98 0.39 -19.39
CA PHE A 66 25.34 0.63 -20.68
C PHE A 66 25.14 -0.63 -21.52
N ASP A 67 26.20 -1.43 -21.69
CA ASP A 67 26.18 -2.62 -22.55
C ASP A 67 25.25 -3.69 -22.00
N ASN A 68 25.21 -3.89 -20.68
CA ASN A 68 24.33 -4.88 -20.05
C ASN A 68 22.87 -4.44 -20.12
N VAL A 69 22.60 -3.15 -19.96
CA VAL A 69 21.25 -2.60 -20.10
C VAL A 69 20.75 -2.75 -21.54
N THR A 70 21.51 -2.28 -22.52
CA THR A 70 21.09 -2.23 -23.93
C THR A 70 20.89 -3.62 -24.53
N LYS A 71 21.67 -4.63 -24.10
CA LYS A 71 21.47 -6.05 -24.46
C LYS A 71 20.09 -6.60 -24.03
N LYS A 72 19.45 -6.03 -23.01
CA LYS A 72 18.08 -6.43 -22.60
C LYS A 72 17.02 -5.99 -23.61
N PHE A 73 17.32 -5.00 -24.44
CA PHE A 73 16.37 -4.41 -25.38
C PHE A 73 16.56 -4.95 -26.80
N SER A 74 17.79 -5.20 -27.23
CA SER A 74 18.03 -5.86 -28.51
C SER A 74 19.35 -6.63 -28.51
N ALA A 75 19.39 -7.70 -29.32
CA ALA A 75 20.58 -8.52 -29.56
C ALA A 75 21.39 -8.04 -30.78
N CYS A 76 21.00 -6.93 -31.41
CA CYS A 76 21.66 -6.39 -32.59
C CYS A 76 23.03 -5.75 -32.30
N VAL A 77 23.80 -5.51 -33.37
CA VAL A 77 25.09 -4.84 -33.30
C VAL A 77 24.89 -3.35 -33.06
N GLN A 78 25.29 -2.86 -31.88
CA GLN A 78 25.01 -1.48 -31.44
C GLN A 78 25.66 -0.38 -32.27
N SER A 79 26.67 -0.68 -33.09
CA SER A 79 27.24 0.29 -34.03
C SER A 79 26.31 0.61 -35.21
N ALA A 80 25.32 -0.25 -35.49
CA ALA A 80 24.35 -0.02 -36.56
C ALA A 80 23.28 0.99 -36.13
N SER A 81 23.06 2.03 -36.94
CA SER A 81 22.05 3.07 -36.67
C SER A 81 20.64 2.51 -36.42
N ALA A 82 20.22 1.50 -37.19
CA ALA A 82 18.94 0.82 -37.00
C ALA A 82 18.82 0.16 -35.61
N CYS A 83 19.91 -0.43 -35.11
CA CYS A 83 19.98 -1.05 -33.79
C CYS A 83 19.85 -0.01 -32.68
N GLN A 84 20.56 1.12 -32.82
CA GLN A 84 20.50 2.24 -31.88
C GLN A 84 19.07 2.82 -31.79
N THR A 85 18.40 2.96 -32.92
CA THR A 85 16.99 3.40 -32.99
C THR A 85 16.07 2.39 -32.30
N GLU A 86 16.21 1.10 -32.59
CA GLU A 86 15.41 0.05 -31.95
C GLU A 86 15.54 0.07 -30.41
N ILE A 87 16.78 0.11 -29.91
CA ILE A 87 17.06 0.18 -28.47
C ILE A 87 16.44 1.43 -27.86
N THR A 88 16.63 2.60 -28.50
CA THR A 88 16.07 3.86 -28.02
C THR A 88 14.54 3.78 -27.93
N LEU A 89 13.87 3.27 -28.97
CA LEU A 89 12.42 3.15 -29.00
C LEU A 89 11.90 2.16 -27.96
N LYS A 90 12.57 1.03 -27.73
CA LYS A 90 12.17 0.07 -26.70
C LYS A 90 12.37 0.61 -25.28
N VAL A 91 13.46 1.34 -25.02
CA VAL A 91 13.66 2.04 -23.74
C VAL A 91 12.55 3.06 -23.50
N LEU A 92 12.30 3.94 -24.47
CA LEU A 92 11.23 4.94 -24.36
C LEU A 92 9.85 4.29 -24.25
N SER A 93 9.61 3.16 -24.92
CA SER A 93 8.35 2.41 -24.83
C SER A 93 8.08 1.90 -23.41
N ARG A 94 9.12 1.42 -22.71
CA ARG A 94 9.00 1.00 -21.31
C ARG A 94 8.76 2.17 -20.37
N LEU A 95 9.41 3.31 -20.58
CA LEU A 95 9.23 4.51 -19.75
C LEU A 95 7.85 5.14 -19.97
N PHE A 96 7.41 5.27 -21.22
CA PHE A 96 6.14 5.87 -21.60
C PHE A 96 4.96 4.89 -21.61
N ARG A 97 5.22 3.60 -21.34
CA ARG A 97 4.21 2.54 -21.14
C ARG A 97 3.33 2.30 -22.35
N GLU A 98 3.90 2.48 -23.53
CA GLU A 98 3.23 2.29 -24.81
C GLU A 98 4.25 1.82 -25.84
N LYS A 99 3.82 1.01 -26.82
CA LYS A 99 4.70 0.62 -27.92
C LYS A 99 4.85 1.79 -28.90
N LEU A 100 6.06 2.36 -28.98
CA LEU A 100 6.34 3.54 -29.77
C LEU A 100 6.81 3.17 -31.19
N SER A 101 6.34 3.91 -32.18
CA SER A 101 6.80 3.80 -33.58
C SER A 101 7.97 4.72 -33.90
N GLY A 102 8.21 5.74 -33.06
CA GLY A 102 9.20 6.79 -33.32
C GLY A 102 8.65 7.97 -34.11
N THR A 103 7.35 7.96 -34.44
CA THR A 103 6.68 9.07 -35.14
C THR A 103 5.87 9.95 -34.19
N GLU A 104 5.75 9.56 -32.92
CA GLU A 104 5.06 10.35 -31.91
C GLU A 104 5.81 11.67 -31.68
N ALA A 105 5.11 12.81 -31.74
CA ALA A 105 5.73 14.14 -31.70
C ALA A 105 6.70 14.35 -30.51
N GLU A 106 6.38 13.80 -29.34
CA GLU A 106 7.23 13.88 -28.16
C GLU A 106 8.48 13.00 -28.28
N VAL A 107 8.37 11.82 -28.88
CA VAL A 107 9.51 10.93 -29.14
C VAL A 107 10.43 11.56 -30.15
N VAL A 108 9.87 12.10 -31.24
CA VAL A 108 10.61 12.86 -32.26
C VAL A 108 11.32 14.05 -31.62
N ALA A 109 10.64 14.83 -30.77
CA ALA A 109 11.26 15.96 -30.09
C ALA A 109 12.43 15.56 -29.20
N ILE A 110 12.32 14.45 -28.45
CA ILE A 110 13.42 13.91 -27.64
C ILE A 110 14.57 13.44 -28.52
N THR A 111 14.32 12.65 -29.56
CA THR A 111 15.37 12.10 -30.42
C THR A 111 16.06 13.18 -31.24
N ASP A 112 15.30 14.15 -31.78
CA ASP A 112 15.84 15.26 -32.56
C ASP A 112 16.69 16.21 -31.71
N LYS A 113 16.33 16.40 -30.44
CA LYS A 113 17.09 17.25 -29.51
C LYS A 113 18.55 16.80 -29.38
N PHE A 114 18.79 15.50 -29.45
CA PHE A 114 20.12 14.90 -29.27
C PHE A 114 20.70 14.30 -30.55
N LYS A 115 20.13 14.59 -31.73
CA LYS A 115 20.59 14.02 -33.01
C LYS A 115 22.02 14.42 -33.41
N ALA A 116 22.50 15.56 -32.89
CA ALA A 116 23.86 16.04 -33.13
C ALA A 116 24.91 15.28 -32.29
N GLU A 117 24.49 14.57 -31.24
CA GLU A 117 25.38 13.72 -30.44
C GLU A 117 25.77 12.50 -31.27
N THR A 118 27.05 12.36 -31.59
CA THR A 118 27.56 11.26 -32.43
C THR A 118 27.69 9.96 -31.65
N ASP A 119 28.09 10.05 -30.37
CA ASP A 119 28.17 8.91 -29.47
C ASP A 119 26.76 8.41 -29.07
N PHE A 120 26.46 7.15 -29.37
CA PHE A 120 25.16 6.55 -29.07
C PHE A 120 24.89 6.51 -27.56
N LYS A 121 25.93 6.23 -26.77
CA LYS A 121 25.80 6.11 -25.33
C LYS A 121 25.34 7.43 -24.71
N THR A 122 26.02 8.52 -25.03
CA THR A 122 25.65 9.89 -24.64
C THR A 122 24.26 10.28 -25.14
N ARG A 123 23.94 9.96 -26.40
CA ARG A 123 22.63 10.27 -26.99
C ARG A 123 21.48 9.56 -26.27
N LEU A 124 21.65 8.27 -25.95
CA LEU A 124 20.63 7.48 -25.25
C LEU A 124 20.48 7.95 -23.79
N THR A 125 21.56 8.18 -23.07
CA THR A 125 21.50 8.64 -21.66
C THR A 125 20.82 10.00 -21.55
N ASN A 126 21.11 10.94 -22.45
CA ASN A 126 20.43 12.24 -22.51
C ASN A 126 18.95 12.12 -22.88
N SER A 127 18.61 11.21 -23.80
CA SER A 127 17.21 10.90 -24.14
C SER A 127 16.44 10.33 -22.95
N VAL A 128 17.09 9.50 -22.13
CA VAL A 128 16.51 8.98 -20.88
C VAL A 128 16.27 10.10 -19.86
N VAL A 129 17.20 11.05 -19.68
CA VAL A 129 16.96 12.22 -18.79
C VAL A 129 15.72 12.99 -19.25
N ALA A 130 15.63 13.30 -20.55
CA ALA A 130 14.48 14.00 -21.11
C ALA A 130 13.17 13.22 -20.91
N ALA A 131 13.20 11.89 -21.12
CA ALA A 131 12.04 11.03 -20.91
C ALA A 131 11.60 10.98 -19.44
N LEU A 132 12.53 10.90 -18.49
CA LEU A 132 12.22 10.86 -17.04
C LEU A 132 11.68 12.20 -16.52
N MET A 133 11.97 13.30 -17.20
CA MET A 133 11.43 14.63 -16.90
C MET A 133 10.12 14.92 -17.63
N SER A 134 9.69 14.05 -18.56
CA SER A 134 8.45 14.24 -19.29
C SER A 134 7.23 14.02 -18.37
N PRO A 135 6.17 14.85 -18.50
CA PRO A 135 4.87 14.57 -17.89
C PRO A 135 4.30 13.20 -18.28
N ARG A 136 4.58 12.70 -19.49
CA ARG A 136 4.15 11.38 -19.92
C ARG A 136 4.79 10.27 -19.09
N PHE A 137 6.01 10.47 -18.59
CA PHE A 137 6.61 9.55 -17.63
C PHE A 137 6.09 9.79 -16.22
N LEU A 138 6.18 11.03 -15.73
CA LEU A 138 5.89 11.41 -14.34
C LEU A 138 4.42 11.20 -13.93
N TYR A 139 3.48 11.25 -14.87
CA TYR A 139 2.06 11.04 -14.60
C TYR A 139 1.53 9.82 -15.34
N VAL A 140 0.62 9.09 -14.68
CA VAL A 140 -0.23 8.09 -15.35
C VAL A 140 -1.50 8.83 -15.73
N VAL A 141 -1.62 9.17 -17.01
CA VAL A 141 -2.75 9.92 -17.52
C VAL A 141 -3.56 9.03 -18.44
N GLU A 142 -4.87 8.99 -18.20
CA GLU A 142 -5.81 8.24 -19.02
C GLU A 142 -6.49 9.22 -19.97
N PHE A 143 -5.86 9.44 -21.12
CA PHE A 143 -6.38 10.36 -22.12
C PHE A 143 -7.62 9.79 -22.81
N GLN A 144 -8.56 10.66 -23.17
CA GLN A 144 -9.58 10.30 -24.14
C GLN A 144 -8.88 10.00 -25.48
N ALA A 145 -9.18 8.85 -26.10
CA ALA A 145 -8.67 8.51 -27.42
C ALA A 145 -8.94 9.68 -28.39
N GLY A 146 -7.88 10.26 -28.94
CA GLY A 146 -7.95 11.37 -29.90
C GLY A 146 -8.00 12.79 -29.32
N PHE A 147 -8.07 12.99 -28.00
CA PHE A 147 -8.21 14.33 -27.43
C PHE A 147 -7.16 14.61 -26.34
N ARG A 148 -6.04 15.22 -26.74
CA ARG A 148 -5.10 15.90 -25.81
C ARG A 148 -5.59 17.31 -25.39
N THR A 149 -6.72 17.78 -25.92
CA THR A 149 -7.16 19.18 -25.83
C THR A 149 -8.61 19.40 -25.38
N THR A 150 -9.40 18.35 -25.16
CA THR A 150 -10.80 18.49 -24.69
C THR A 150 -10.92 17.88 -23.30
N PRO A 151 -11.38 18.63 -22.27
CA PRO A 151 -11.57 18.09 -20.94
C PRO A 151 -12.50 16.88 -20.96
N LEU A 152 -12.28 15.93 -20.04
CA LEU A 152 -13.23 14.87 -19.75
C LEU A 152 -14.62 15.49 -19.60
N LEU A 153 -15.58 15.05 -20.42
CA LEU A 153 -16.98 15.41 -20.19
C LEU A 153 -17.36 14.83 -18.83
N VAL A 154 -17.56 15.71 -17.85
CA VAL A 154 -18.03 15.35 -16.51
C VAL A 154 -19.26 14.45 -16.65
N ASN A 155 -19.25 13.29 -15.99
CA ASN A 155 -20.31 12.28 -15.97
C ASN A 155 -20.52 11.40 -17.23
N LYS A 156 -19.53 11.26 -18.12
CA LYS A 156 -19.58 10.19 -19.15
C LYS A 156 -18.65 9.03 -18.81
N LEU A 157 -19.23 7.83 -18.65
CA LEU A 157 -18.48 6.58 -18.60
C LEU A 157 -17.79 6.36 -19.94
N ARG A 158 -16.53 5.91 -19.91
CA ARG A 158 -15.80 5.49 -21.10
C ARG A 158 -15.10 4.17 -20.87
N THR A 159 -14.89 3.43 -21.95
CA THR A 159 -14.03 2.26 -21.95
C THR A 159 -12.56 2.71 -21.97
N LEU A 160 -11.73 2.02 -21.20
CA LEU A 160 -10.27 2.20 -21.26
C LEU A 160 -9.73 1.61 -22.55
N THR A 161 -8.71 2.26 -23.12
CA THR A 161 -7.93 1.68 -24.21
C THR A 161 -7.02 0.58 -23.68
N ASP A 162 -6.57 -0.33 -24.53
CA ASP A 162 -5.70 -1.41 -24.08
C ASP A 162 -4.35 -0.93 -23.53
N VAL A 163 -3.85 0.23 -23.97
CA VAL A 163 -2.65 0.88 -23.39
C VAL A 163 -2.90 1.31 -21.94
N GLU A 164 -4.08 1.84 -21.65
CA GLU A 164 -4.51 2.21 -20.30
C GLU A 164 -4.77 0.98 -19.44
N VAL A 165 -5.39 -0.06 -19.99
CA VAL A 165 -5.59 -1.35 -19.31
C VAL A 165 -4.24 -2.00 -18.97
N ALA A 166 -3.28 -2.01 -19.89
CA ALA A 166 -1.93 -2.51 -19.63
C ALA A 166 -1.27 -1.77 -18.48
N SER A 167 -1.32 -0.43 -18.50
CA SER A 167 -0.77 0.41 -17.44
C SER A 167 -1.46 0.17 -16.10
N ARG A 168 -2.80 0.17 -16.03
CA ARG A 168 -3.53 -0.11 -14.79
C ARG A 168 -3.20 -1.47 -14.23
N LEU A 169 -3.17 -2.49 -15.08
CA LEU A 169 -2.88 -3.87 -14.67
C LEU A 169 -1.44 -4.00 -14.14
N SER A 170 -0.45 -3.40 -14.82
CA SER A 170 0.95 -3.46 -14.39
C SER A 170 1.20 -2.67 -13.10
N PHE A 171 0.57 -1.51 -12.92
CA PHE A 171 0.69 -0.73 -11.69
C PHE A 171 -0.02 -1.38 -10.52
N LEU A 172 -1.18 -1.99 -10.74
CA LEU A 172 -1.88 -2.74 -9.69
C LEU A 172 -1.03 -3.91 -9.19
N ILE A 173 -0.51 -4.75 -10.10
CA ILE A 173 0.11 -6.02 -9.72
C ILE A 173 1.61 -5.89 -9.46
N TRP A 174 2.35 -5.15 -10.28
CA TRP A 174 3.81 -5.03 -10.18
C TRP A 174 4.29 -3.68 -9.67
N ASN A 175 3.38 -2.74 -9.47
CA ASN A 175 3.69 -1.38 -9.05
C ASN A 175 4.79 -0.74 -9.94
N SER A 176 4.71 -1.01 -11.26
CA SER A 176 5.74 -0.72 -12.26
C SER A 176 5.12 -0.64 -13.68
N SER A 177 5.95 -0.35 -14.69
CA SER A 177 5.52 -0.27 -16.10
C SER A 177 5.14 -1.63 -16.68
N PRO A 178 4.28 -1.67 -17.71
CA PRO A 178 4.00 -2.89 -18.45
C PRO A 178 5.29 -3.46 -19.04
N ASP A 179 5.40 -4.78 -19.08
CA ASP A 179 6.45 -5.46 -19.83
C ASP A 179 6.13 -5.54 -21.32
N GLU A 180 7.08 -6.06 -22.10
CA GLU A 180 6.96 -6.13 -23.56
C GLU A 180 5.72 -6.93 -24.01
N GLU A 181 5.36 -8.00 -23.30
CA GLU A 181 4.18 -8.79 -23.61
C GLU A 181 2.88 -7.97 -23.48
N LEU A 182 2.71 -7.25 -22.36
CA LEU A 182 1.57 -6.35 -22.18
C LEU A 182 1.55 -5.21 -23.21
N LEU A 183 2.72 -4.61 -23.50
CA LEU A 183 2.82 -3.55 -24.50
C LEU A 183 2.43 -4.04 -25.89
N ASN A 184 2.83 -5.27 -26.25
CA ASN A 184 2.49 -5.88 -27.53
C ASN A 184 0.99 -6.20 -27.64
N LEU A 185 0.39 -6.80 -26.60
CA LEU A 185 -1.05 -7.08 -26.55
C LEU A 185 -1.88 -5.80 -26.62
N ALA A 186 -1.40 -4.74 -25.95
CA ALA A 186 -2.04 -3.44 -25.97
C ALA A 186 -1.97 -2.76 -27.35
N ALA A 187 -0.80 -2.79 -27.99
CA ALA A 187 -0.63 -2.30 -29.35
C ALA A 187 -1.50 -3.08 -30.36
N ALA A 188 -1.67 -4.39 -30.15
CA ALA A 188 -2.53 -5.24 -30.95
C ALA A 188 -4.03 -5.07 -30.66
N LYS A 189 -4.41 -4.29 -29.62
CA LYS A 189 -5.81 -4.09 -29.18
C LYS A 189 -6.54 -5.39 -28.84
N THR A 190 -5.81 -6.33 -28.23
CA THR A 190 -6.34 -7.64 -27.81
C THR A 190 -6.35 -7.85 -26.30
N LEU A 191 -5.70 -6.97 -25.53
CA LEU A 191 -5.54 -7.13 -24.09
C LEU A 191 -6.87 -7.10 -23.33
N SER A 192 -7.81 -6.26 -23.77
CA SER A 192 -9.13 -6.16 -23.10
C SER A 192 -10.05 -7.34 -23.38
N GLN A 193 -9.67 -8.30 -24.23
CA GLN A 193 -10.44 -9.51 -24.44
C GLN A 193 -10.44 -10.36 -23.14
N PRO A 194 -11.59 -10.84 -22.64
CA PRO A 194 -11.68 -11.47 -21.32
C PRO A 194 -10.71 -12.63 -21.09
N ALA A 195 -10.51 -13.48 -22.10
CA ALA A 195 -9.57 -14.61 -22.00
C ALA A 195 -8.12 -14.14 -21.92
N VAL A 196 -7.73 -13.14 -22.72
CA VAL A 196 -6.38 -12.55 -22.74
C VAL A 196 -6.10 -11.84 -21.42
N LEU A 197 -7.03 -11.01 -20.96
CA LEU A 197 -6.90 -10.28 -19.70
C LEU A 197 -6.74 -11.24 -18.50
N LYS A 198 -7.55 -12.30 -18.45
CA LYS A 198 -7.47 -13.31 -17.38
C LYS A 198 -6.13 -14.06 -17.42
N ALA A 199 -5.64 -14.41 -18.61
CA ALA A 199 -4.34 -15.06 -18.77
C ALA A 199 -3.19 -14.14 -18.32
N GLN A 200 -3.22 -12.87 -18.72
CA GLN A 200 -2.22 -11.89 -18.30
C GLN A 200 -2.26 -11.62 -16.80
N LEU A 201 -3.43 -11.50 -16.19
CA LEU A 201 -3.56 -11.37 -14.74
C LEU A 201 -2.89 -12.56 -14.02
N ALA A 202 -3.18 -13.79 -14.44
CA ALA A 202 -2.57 -14.99 -13.85
C ALA A 202 -1.03 -14.98 -14.00
N ARG A 203 -0.52 -14.61 -15.19
CA ARG A 203 0.91 -14.50 -15.46
C ARG A 203 1.60 -13.48 -14.56
N LEU A 204 1.02 -12.28 -14.43
CA LEU A 204 1.58 -11.22 -13.59
C LEU A 204 1.56 -11.61 -12.11
N LEU A 205 0.48 -12.25 -11.65
CA LEU A 205 0.36 -12.76 -10.29
C LEU A 205 1.37 -13.86 -9.99
N ALA A 206 1.67 -14.76 -10.92
CA ALA A 206 2.66 -15.82 -10.74
C ALA A 206 4.11 -15.30 -10.63
N ASN A 207 4.39 -14.11 -11.14
CA ASN A 207 5.73 -13.51 -11.08
C ASN A 207 6.06 -12.98 -9.68
N SER A 208 7.33 -13.07 -9.24
CA SER A 208 7.77 -12.56 -7.93
C SER A 208 7.59 -11.04 -7.76
N LYS A 209 7.52 -10.27 -8.85
CA LYS A 209 7.19 -8.83 -8.79
C LYS A 209 5.83 -8.56 -8.17
N SER A 210 4.89 -9.51 -8.20
CA SER A 210 3.57 -9.33 -7.55
C SER A 210 3.64 -9.33 -6.02
N ASP A 211 4.78 -9.69 -5.42
CA ASP A 211 5.01 -9.47 -3.99
C ASP A 211 4.89 -7.98 -3.62
N ARG A 212 5.22 -7.08 -4.56
CA ARG A 212 5.07 -5.63 -4.38
C ARG A 212 3.62 -5.27 -4.09
N PHE A 213 2.69 -5.78 -4.89
CA PHE A 213 1.25 -5.57 -4.70
C PHE A 213 0.80 -6.00 -3.31
N VAL A 214 1.15 -7.22 -2.88
CA VAL A 214 0.68 -7.74 -1.60
C VAL A 214 1.21 -6.89 -0.44
N LYS A 215 2.48 -6.48 -0.49
CA LYS A 215 3.09 -5.64 0.55
C LYS A 215 2.47 -4.25 0.59
N THR A 216 2.34 -3.57 -0.56
CA THR A 216 1.77 -2.22 -0.61
C THR A 216 0.29 -2.20 -0.27
N PHE A 217 -0.49 -3.16 -0.79
CA PHE A 217 -1.89 -3.32 -0.44
C PHE A 217 -2.06 -3.59 1.05
N THR A 218 -1.30 -4.52 1.63
CA THR A 218 -1.36 -4.83 3.08
C THR A 218 -1.02 -3.61 3.92
N GLY A 219 0.05 -2.90 3.55
CA GLY A 219 0.48 -1.68 4.23
C GLY A 219 -0.59 -0.61 4.27
N ASP A 220 -1.22 -0.33 3.13
CA ASP A 220 -2.22 0.73 3.04
C ASP A 220 -3.60 0.28 3.55
N TRP A 221 -4.00 -0.97 3.32
CA TRP A 221 -5.27 -1.53 3.84
C TRP A 221 -5.30 -1.47 5.37
N LEU A 222 -4.20 -1.90 6.00
CA LEU A 222 -4.07 -1.92 7.45
C LEU A 222 -3.57 -0.61 8.05
N ASN A 223 -3.24 0.39 7.22
CA ASN A 223 -2.66 1.66 7.63
C ASN A 223 -1.35 1.51 8.45
N ILE A 224 -0.50 0.56 8.06
CA ILE A 224 0.80 0.29 8.69
C ILE A 224 1.99 0.76 7.85
N THR A 225 1.76 1.40 6.69
CA THR A 225 2.83 1.90 5.81
C THR A 225 3.81 2.82 6.54
N GLY A 226 3.31 3.70 7.42
CA GLY A 226 4.13 4.65 8.21
C GLY A 226 4.43 4.19 9.64
N LEU A 227 4.24 2.91 9.98
CA LEU A 227 4.28 2.45 11.37
C LEU A 227 5.63 2.75 12.06
N ASN A 228 6.74 2.62 11.34
CA ASN A 228 8.08 2.91 11.84
C ASN A 228 8.36 4.41 12.04
N GLN A 229 7.45 5.30 11.63
CA GLN A 229 7.52 6.75 11.85
C GLN A 229 6.61 7.20 13.00
N THR A 230 5.85 6.28 13.61
CA THR A 230 5.07 6.59 14.81
C THR A 230 5.99 6.86 16.00
N SER A 231 5.50 7.63 16.96
CA SER A 231 6.17 7.89 18.22
C SER A 231 5.24 7.52 19.37
N LYS A 232 5.81 6.93 20.41
CA LYS A 232 5.16 6.65 21.70
C LYS A 232 6.12 7.02 22.81
N ASP A 233 5.60 7.45 23.94
CA ASP A 233 6.41 7.67 25.14
C ASP A 233 6.97 6.33 25.64
N ALA A 234 8.29 6.19 25.66
CA ALA A 234 8.95 4.95 26.05
C ALA A 234 8.82 4.61 27.54
N GLY A 235 8.53 5.60 28.39
CA GLY A 235 8.21 5.41 29.81
C GLY A 235 6.79 4.88 30.01
N LEU A 236 5.85 5.26 29.14
CA LEU A 236 4.47 4.75 29.16
C LEU A 236 4.31 3.44 28.40
N VAL A 237 5.11 3.21 27.35
CA VAL A 237 5.09 2.01 26.52
C VAL A 237 6.46 1.33 26.53
N PRO A 238 6.79 0.56 27.59
CA PRO A 238 8.07 -0.13 27.69
C PRO A 238 8.36 -0.97 26.44
N GLY A 239 9.61 -0.95 25.98
CA GLY A 239 10.08 -1.72 24.82
C GLY A 239 9.55 -1.27 23.45
N PHE A 240 8.88 -0.12 23.37
CA PHE A 240 8.67 0.56 22.09
C PHE A 240 10.01 0.99 21.47
N SER A 241 10.17 0.78 20.16
CA SER A 241 11.23 1.41 19.37
C SER A 241 10.82 1.46 17.89
N GLN A 242 11.30 2.47 17.15
CA GLN A 242 11.06 2.58 15.71
C GLN A 242 11.61 1.37 14.94
N SER A 243 12.72 0.78 15.40
CA SER A 243 13.29 -0.44 14.84
C SER A 243 12.33 -1.63 14.98
N LEU A 244 11.75 -1.82 16.17
CA LEU A 244 10.77 -2.87 16.41
C LEU A 244 9.49 -2.65 15.58
N MET A 245 9.01 -1.43 15.46
CA MET A 245 7.85 -1.10 14.61
C MET A 245 8.12 -1.44 13.14
N GLY A 246 9.32 -1.16 12.63
CA GLY A 246 9.76 -1.58 11.30
C GLY A 246 9.70 -3.11 11.13
N LYS A 247 10.16 -3.85 12.15
CA LYS A 247 10.10 -5.32 12.14
C LYS A 247 8.68 -5.86 12.19
N MET A 248 7.79 -5.28 13.00
CA MET A 248 6.37 -5.65 13.05
C MET A 248 5.67 -5.43 11.71
N LYS A 249 5.98 -4.32 11.02
CA LYS A 249 5.49 -4.09 9.66
C LYS A 249 5.96 -5.19 8.71
N THR A 250 7.25 -5.56 8.78
CA THR A 250 7.82 -6.64 7.97
C THR A 250 7.21 -8.01 8.29
N GLU A 251 6.94 -8.32 9.56
CA GLU A 251 6.17 -9.51 10.00
C GLU A 251 4.84 -9.57 9.25
N THR A 252 4.04 -8.50 9.30
CA THR A 252 2.71 -8.46 8.66
C THR A 252 2.78 -8.59 7.15
N GLU A 253 3.75 -7.92 6.52
CA GLU A 253 3.96 -8.04 5.07
C GLU A 253 4.30 -9.45 4.64
N MET A 254 5.19 -10.15 5.35
CA MET A 254 5.55 -11.53 5.05
C MET A 254 4.43 -12.51 5.38
N PHE A 255 3.73 -12.29 6.49
CA PHE A 255 2.55 -13.06 6.86
C PHE A 255 1.47 -12.99 5.77
N SER A 256 1.11 -11.78 5.34
CA SER A 256 0.12 -11.58 4.28
C SER A 256 0.58 -12.16 2.95
N LEU A 257 1.87 -12.00 2.61
CA LEU A 257 2.45 -12.57 1.41
C LEU A 257 2.42 -14.10 1.39
N SER A 258 2.81 -14.75 2.49
CA SER A 258 2.78 -16.21 2.62
C SER A 258 1.36 -16.77 2.44
N ASN A 259 0.39 -16.17 3.12
CA ASN A 259 -1.02 -16.55 2.97
C ASN A 259 -1.50 -16.35 1.51
N PHE A 260 -1.19 -15.21 0.90
CA PHE A 260 -1.53 -14.95 -0.49
C PHE A 260 -0.93 -15.98 -1.46
N ARG A 261 0.35 -16.32 -1.29
CA ARG A 261 1.07 -17.28 -2.15
C ARG A 261 0.58 -18.71 -1.98
N SER A 262 0.04 -19.07 -0.83
CA SER A 262 -0.53 -20.40 -0.59
C SER A 262 -1.84 -20.65 -1.35
N GLY A 263 -2.46 -19.61 -1.94
CA GLY A 263 -3.71 -19.72 -2.70
C GLY A 263 -4.92 -20.10 -1.84
N VAL A 264 -4.79 -20.03 -0.53
CA VAL A 264 -5.87 -20.30 0.42
C VAL A 264 -6.86 -19.15 0.49
N ASP A 265 -7.99 -19.43 1.12
CA ASP A 265 -8.96 -18.40 1.45
C ASP A 265 -8.30 -17.31 2.31
N ILE A 266 -8.38 -16.07 1.85
CA ILE A 266 -7.76 -14.92 2.50
C ILE A 266 -8.32 -14.65 3.91
N ARG A 267 -9.50 -15.21 4.25
CA ARG A 267 -10.04 -15.20 5.62
C ARG A 267 -9.18 -16.02 6.59
N GLN A 268 -8.25 -16.85 6.09
CA GLN A 268 -7.24 -17.51 6.91
C GLN A 268 -6.20 -16.52 7.49
N LEU A 269 -6.13 -15.27 7.02
CA LEU A 269 -5.35 -14.24 7.70
C LEU A 269 -5.77 -14.06 9.18
N PHE A 270 -7.02 -14.36 9.53
CA PHE A 270 -7.51 -14.25 10.91
C PHE A 270 -7.20 -15.49 11.75
N THR A 271 -7.18 -16.68 11.15
CA THR A 271 -7.06 -17.95 11.88
C THR A 271 -5.68 -18.60 11.76
N SER A 272 -4.80 -18.06 10.92
CA SER A 272 -3.45 -18.60 10.75
C SER A 272 -2.66 -18.51 12.06
N GLU A 273 -2.00 -19.62 12.35
CA GLU A 273 -1.22 -19.83 13.57
C GLU A 273 0.27 -19.55 13.37
N LYS A 274 0.64 -19.27 12.11
CA LYS A 274 2.01 -19.00 11.68
C LYS A 274 2.29 -17.51 11.78
N THR A 275 3.54 -17.16 12.05
CA THR A 275 4.05 -15.81 11.89
C THR A 275 5.50 -15.82 11.42
N PHE A 276 6.04 -14.65 11.12
CA PHE A 276 7.42 -14.46 10.71
C PHE A 276 8.12 -13.56 11.73
N VAL A 277 9.19 -14.05 12.33
CA VAL A 277 9.95 -13.30 13.34
C VAL A 277 11.44 -13.41 13.10
N ASP A 278 12.16 -12.34 13.42
CA ASP A 278 13.60 -12.37 13.69
C ASP A 278 13.84 -12.46 15.21
N SER A 279 15.10 -12.42 15.65
CA SER A 279 15.42 -12.53 17.10
C SER A 279 14.78 -11.43 17.97
N ALA A 280 14.62 -10.21 17.45
CA ALA A 280 14.04 -9.10 18.21
C ALA A 280 12.53 -9.29 18.40
N LEU A 281 11.79 -9.66 17.34
CA LEU A 281 10.37 -9.97 17.46
C LEU A 281 10.11 -11.25 18.24
N ALA A 282 10.97 -12.26 18.10
CA ALA A 282 10.87 -13.49 18.87
C ALA A 282 10.98 -13.19 20.37
N THR A 283 11.94 -12.36 20.78
CA THR A 283 12.06 -11.88 22.17
C THR A 283 10.81 -11.11 22.60
N HIS A 284 10.31 -10.20 21.75
CA HIS A 284 9.11 -9.40 22.04
C HIS A 284 7.86 -10.25 22.28
N TYR A 285 7.69 -11.34 21.54
CA TYR A 285 6.55 -12.25 21.69
C TYR A 285 6.82 -13.45 22.61
N GLY A 286 8.02 -13.60 23.17
CA GLY A 286 8.38 -14.75 24.02
C GLY A 286 8.54 -16.07 23.26
N ILE A 287 8.96 -16.02 21.98
CA ILE A 287 9.21 -17.20 21.13
C ILE A 287 10.67 -17.64 21.27
N ALA A 288 10.88 -18.85 21.76
CA ALA A 288 12.23 -19.42 21.91
C ALA A 288 12.78 -19.98 20.59
N GLY A 289 14.11 -20.13 20.52
CA GLY A 289 14.79 -20.85 19.43
C GLY A 289 15.02 -20.06 18.13
N VAL A 290 14.79 -18.75 18.13
CA VAL A 290 15.06 -17.87 16.98
C VAL A 290 16.29 -17.00 17.26
N SER A 291 17.23 -16.98 16.32
CA SER A 291 18.47 -16.20 16.41
C SER A 291 18.75 -15.45 15.11
N GLY A 292 19.45 -14.30 15.20
CA GLY A 292 19.84 -13.51 14.04
C GLY A 292 18.78 -12.53 13.55
N THR A 293 19.09 -11.85 12.46
CA THR A 293 18.27 -10.75 11.89
C THR A 293 17.36 -11.20 10.74
N ASN A 294 17.53 -12.42 10.26
CA ASN A 294 16.68 -12.98 9.22
C ASN A 294 15.37 -13.44 9.84
N PHE A 295 14.27 -13.13 9.14
CA PHE A 295 12.97 -13.60 9.56
C PHE A 295 12.78 -15.07 9.20
N VAL A 296 12.22 -15.82 10.13
CA VAL A 296 11.89 -17.24 9.97
C VAL A 296 10.40 -17.45 10.26
N GLU A 297 9.80 -18.39 9.54
CA GLU A 297 8.43 -18.82 9.81
C GLU A 297 8.40 -19.65 11.11
N VAL A 298 7.53 -19.29 12.04
CA VAL A 298 7.32 -20.00 13.31
C VAL A 298 5.83 -20.11 13.61
N ARG A 299 5.46 -20.99 14.55
CA ARG A 299 4.12 -21.03 15.13
C ARG A 299 4.12 -20.22 16.42
N LYS A 300 3.14 -19.34 16.62
CA LYS A 300 3.01 -18.61 17.90
C LYS A 300 2.61 -19.57 19.02
N PRO A 301 2.96 -19.29 20.30
CA PRO A 301 2.52 -20.10 21.44
C PRO A 301 1.00 -20.24 21.48
N ALA A 302 0.51 -21.37 21.99
CA ALA A 302 -0.92 -21.64 22.09
C ALA A 302 -1.59 -20.73 23.13
N SER A 303 -1.98 -19.54 22.70
CA SER A 303 -2.64 -18.50 23.49
C SER A 303 -3.47 -17.59 22.57
N ASP A 304 -3.93 -16.44 23.10
CA ASP A 304 -4.48 -15.32 22.32
C ASP A 304 -3.53 -14.76 21.27
N LEU A 305 -2.23 -15.04 21.42
CA LEU A 305 -1.24 -14.66 20.42
C LEU A 305 -1.37 -15.49 19.15
N GLN A 306 -2.06 -16.63 19.16
CA GLN A 306 -2.29 -17.47 17.97
C GLN A 306 -3.66 -17.14 17.35
N ALA A 307 -3.87 -15.85 17.02
CA ALA A 307 -5.11 -15.32 16.47
C ALA A 307 -4.88 -14.54 15.16
N GLY A 308 -3.95 -15.02 14.33
CA GLY A 308 -3.63 -14.46 13.01
C GLY A 308 -3.32 -12.96 13.07
N LEU A 309 -3.90 -12.21 12.14
CA LEU A 309 -3.65 -10.79 11.96
C LEU A 309 -3.97 -9.95 13.20
N LEU A 310 -5.03 -10.30 13.95
CA LEU A 310 -5.45 -9.53 15.11
C LEU A 310 -4.44 -9.54 16.27
N SER A 311 -3.58 -10.56 16.28
CA SER A 311 -2.54 -10.75 17.30
C SER A 311 -1.19 -10.13 16.96
N GLN A 312 -1.06 -9.45 15.81
CA GLN A 312 0.21 -8.88 15.39
C GLN A 312 0.42 -7.49 15.99
N GLY A 313 1.64 -7.23 16.46
CA GLY A 313 1.99 -5.96 17.10
C GLY A 313 1.85 -4.75 16.19
N SER A 314 1.95 -4.93 14.87
CA SER A 314 1.70 -3.86 13.90
C SER A 314 0.29 -3.31 13.99
N LEU A 315 -0.71 -4.18 14.16
CA LEU A 315 -2.11 -3.81 14.29
C LEU A 315 -2.36 -3.13 15.64
N SER A 316 -1.85 -3.72 16.73
CA SER A 316 -1.95 -3.14 18.08
C SER A 316 -1.34 -1.75 18.13
N ALA A 317 -0.18 -1.55 17.50
CA ALA A 317 0.51 -0.26 17.44
C ALA A 317 -0.18 0.76 16.53
N ALA A 318 -0.78 0.33 15.43
CA ALA A 318 -1.53 1.21 14.52
C ALA A 318 -2.85 1.72 15.10
N THR A 319 -3.36 1.07 16.16
CA THR A 319 -4.67 1.34 16.77
C THR A 319 -4.58 1.79 18.24
N ALA A 320 -3.39 2.14 18.72
CA ALA A 320 -3.18 2.64 20.07
C ALA A 320 -2.25 3.86 20.05
N GLY A 321 -2.38 4.72 21.06
CA GLY A 321 -1.43 5.80 21.37
C GLY A 321 -0.39 5.31 22.40
N ASP A 322 -0.12 6.12 23.40
CA ASP A 322 0.67 5.70 24.58
C ASP A 322 -0.11 4.75 25.50
N ALA A 323 -1.44 4.74 25.36
CA ALA A 323 -2.33 3.77 25.94
C ALA A 323 -3.24 3.16 24.87
N THR A 324 -3.76 1.99 25.20
CA THR A 324 -4.77 1.28 24.41
C THR A 324 -6.14 1.94 24.53
N ASP A 325 -6.91 1.90 23.44
CA ASP A 325 -8.26 2.48 23.37
C ASP A 325 -9.22 1.50 22.68
N PRO A 326 -10.18 0.89 23.42
CA PRO A 326 -11.11 -0.07 22.86
C PRO A 326 -12.10 0.54 21.87
N ILE A 327 -12.41 1.84 21.98
CA ILE A 327 -13.31 2.53 21.04
C ILE A 327 -12.62 2.61 19.67
N HIS A 328 -11.41 3.15 19.61
CA HIS A 328 -10.67 3.30 18.36
C HIS A 328 -10.27 1.96 17.75
N ARG A 329 -9.85 0.99 18.57
CA ARG A 329 -9.58 -0.38 18.13
C ARG A 329 -10.81 -1.03 17.51
N GLY A 330 -11.94 -0.96 18.20
CA GLY A 330 -13.20 -1.53 17.72
C GLY A 330 -13.66 -0.88 16.41
N LEU A 331 -13.61 0.44 16.34
CA LEU A 331 -13.97 1.20 15.14
C LEU A 331 -13.05 0.87 13.96
N TYR A 332 -11.75 0.71 14.22
CA TYR A 332 -10.80 0.24 13.21
C TYR A 332 -11.23 -1.12 12.67
N LEU A 333 -11.49 -2.12 13.53
CA LEU A 333 -11.89 -3.46 13.10
C LEU A 333 -13.20 -3.43 12.30
N TYR A 334 -14.21 -2.74 12.83
CA TYR A 334 -15.53 -2.64 12.20
C TYR A 334 -15.46 -1.98 10.82
N SER A 335 -14.67 -0.91 10.68
CA SER A 335 -14.52 -0.20 9.40
C SER A 335 -13.60 -0.93 8.40
N ARG A 336 -12.49 -1.51 8.86
CA ARG A 336 -11.45 -2.11 7.99
C ARG A 336 -11.75 -3.54 7.59
N PHE A 337 -12.40 -4.30 8.45
CA PHE A 337 -12.69 -5.72 8.23
C PHE A 337 -14.15 -6.00 7.93
N LEU A 338 -15.10 -5.20 8.45
CA LEU A 338 -16.53 -5.43 8.20
C LEU A 338 -17.17 -4.37 7.30
N CYS A 339 -16.41 -3.33 6.91
CA CYS A 339 -16.88 -2.20 6.10
C CYS A 339 -18.06 -1.45 6.73
N GLY A 340 -18.18 -1.60 8.05
CA GLY A 340 -19.10 -0.86 8.88
C GLY A 340 -18.82 0.63 8.82
N ARG A 341 -19.89 1.42 8.93
CA ARG A 341 -19.83 2.88 8.99
C ARG A 341 -20.60 3.36 10.20
N ILE A 342 -20.05 4.34 10.88
CA ILE A 342 -20.73 5.11 11.92
C ILE A 342 -20.64 6.60 11.54
N PRO A 343 -21.61 7.43 11.94
CA PRO A 343 -21.50 8.87 11.78
C PRO A 343 -20.36 9.42 12.66
N ASP A 344 -19.95 10.66 12.37
CA ASP A 344 -19.04 11.39 13.25
C ASP A 344 -19.63 11.49 14.66
N PRO A 345 -18.77 11.51 15.71
CA PRO A 345 -19.24 11.60 17.08
C PRO A 345 -20.06 12.89 17.27
N PRO A 346 -21.14 12.86 18.07
CA PRO A 346 -21.89 14.05 18.41
C PRO A 346 -20.96 15.10 19.06
N ALA A 347 -21.23 16.39 18.86
CA ALA A 347 -20.45 17.46 19.51
C ALA A 347 -20.44 17.37 21.04
N SER A 348 -21.46 16.73 21.63
CA SER A 348 -21.58 16.48 23.08
C SER A 348 -20.81 15.26 23.57
N ALA A 349 -20.16 14.48 22.71
CA ALA A 349 -19.50 13.23 23.09
C ALA A 349 -18.42 13.43 24.17
N SER A 350 -17.66 14.52 24.10
CA SER A 350 -16.62 14.87 25.08
C SER A 350 -17.16 15.35 26.43
N LEU A 351 -18.46 15.65 26.53
CA LEU A 351 -19.09 16.13 27.75
C LEU A 351 -19.59 15.00 28.67
N VAL A 352 -19.55 13.76 28.19
CA VAL A 352 -20.00 12.59 28.95
C VAL A 352 -18.78 11.81 29.43
N ALA A 353 -18.54 11.83 30.74
CA ALA A 353 -17.54 11.00 31.39
C ALA A 353 -18.16 9.69 31.88
N PHE A 354 -17.43 8.59 31.71
CA PHE A 354 -17.78 7.29 32.26
C PHE A 354 -16.69 6.87 33.22
N GLU A 355 -17.09 6.31 34.35
CA GLU A 355 -16.18 5.97 35.45
C GLU A 355 -15.76 4.50 35.42
N GLY A 356 -14.66 4.19 36.10
CA GLY A 356 -14.17 2.83 36.29
C GLY A 356 -13.29 2.32 35.14
N SER A 357 -13.12 1.00 35.10
CA SER A 357 -12.33 0.29 34.10
C SER A 357 -12.88 0.50 32.69
N LYS A 358 -12.04 0.30 31.67
CA LYS A 358 -12.47 0.35 30.26
C LYS A 358 -13.67 -0.55 29.95
N PHE A 359 -13.79 -1.68 30.66
CA PHE A 359 -14.96 -2.56 30.56
C PHE A 359 -16.23 -1.92 31.12
N GLU A 360 -16.15 -1.34 32.31
CA GLU A 360 -17.28 -0.68 32.95
C GLU A 360 -17.72 0.55 32.13
N GLN A 361 -16.77 1.29 31.59
CA GLN A 361 -17.04 2.41 30.68
C GLN A 361 -17.76 1.95 29.40
N MET A 362 -17.30 0.84 28.79
CA MET A 362 -17.96 0.24 27.63
C MET A 362 -19.41 -0.15 27.95
N LEU A 363 -19.65 -0.79 29.11
CA LEU A 363 -21.01 -1.15 29.52
C LEU A 363 -21.90 0.09 29.74
N GLN A 364 -21.37 1.12 30.39
CA GLN A 364 -22.10 2.38 30.60
C GLN A 364 -22.41 3.07 29.26
N ARG A 365 -21.45 3.14 28.32
CA ARG A 365 -21.68 3.64 26.95
C ARG A 365 -22.75 2.85 26.21
N GLY A 366 -22.73 1.53 26.34
CA GLY A 366 -23.72 0.63 25.74
C GLY A 366 -25.14 0.78 26.30
N GLN A 367 -25.29 1.39 27.48
CA GLN A 367 -26.60 1.67 28.11
C GLN A 367 -27.02 3.14 27.97
N ASN A 368 -26.09 4.03 27.60
CA ASN A 368 -26.38 5.45 27.46
C ASN A 368 -27.18 5.71 26.17
N GLN A 369 -28.31 6.42 26.29
CA GLN A 369 -29.23 6.70 25.18
C GLN A 369 -28.57 7.41 23.99
N SER A 370 -27.58 8.26 24.24
CA SER A 370 -26.88 9.03 23.20
C SER A 370 -25.71 8.26 22.57
N CYS A 371 -25.15 7.26 23.25
CA CYS A 371 -23.93 6.56 22.81
C CYS A 371 -24.22 5.16 22.25
N ALA A 372 -25.18 4.43 22.82
CA ALA A 372 -25.40 3.00 22.57
C ALA A 372 -25.66 2.69 21.09
N GLY A 373 -26.37 3.55 20.37
CA GLY A 373 -26.72 3.33 18.96
C GLY A 373 -25.53 3.15 18.03
N CYS A 374 -24.39 3.77 18.35
CA CYS A 374 -23.15 3.61 17.58
C CYS A 374 -22.20 2.62 18.26
N HIS A 375 -21.96 2.75 19.56
CA HIS A 375 -20.93 1.99 20.27
C HIS A 375 -21.22 0.49 20.37
N ALA A 376 -22.50 0.09 20.46
CA ALA A 376 -22.91 -1.32 20.52
C ALA A 376 -22.47 -2.14 19.29
N LYS A 377 -22.10 -1.50 18.18
CA LYS A 377 -21.71 -2.14 16.93
C LYS A 377 -20.26 -2.62 16.91
N PHE A 378 -19.37 -1.94 17.64
CA PHE A 378 -17.93 -2.09 17.42
C PHE A 378 -17.08 -2.13 18.70
N GLU A 379 -17.51 -1.49 19.79
CA GLU A 379 -16.63 -1.28 20.95
C GLU A 379 -16.22 -2.60 21.60
N SER A 380 -17.12 -3.59 21.59
CA SER A 380 -16.81 -4.94 22.07
C SER A 380 -15.68 -5.60 21.28
N LEU A 381 -15.58 -5.38 19.97
CA LEU A 381 -14.49 -5.90 19.13
C LEU A 381 -13.14 -5.34 19.61
N GLY A 382 -13.10 -4.06 19.97
CA GLY A 382 -11.90 -3.42 20.47
C GLY A 382 -11.56 -3.81 21.91
N TYR A 383 -12.56 -3.98 22.78
CA TYR A 383 -12.35 -4.42 24.15
C TYR A 383 -11.70 -5.82 24.23
N VAL A 384 -12.05 -6.74 23.32
CA VAL A 384 -11.41 -8.07 23.25
C VAL A 384 -9.90 -7.95 23.03
N LEU A 385 -9.45 -6.91 22.31
CA LEU A 385 -8.02 -6.66 22.08
C LEU A 385 -7.31 -6.03 23.27
N GLU A 386 -8.00 -5.71 24.38
CA GLU A 386 -7.35 -5.12 25.55
C GLU A 386 -6.38 -6.09 26.25
N VAL A 387 -6.39 -7.38 25.92
CA VAL A 387 -5.33 -8.33 26.30
C VAL A 387 -4.00 -8.08 25.56
N LEU A 388 -3.97 -7.16 24.59
CA LEU A 388 -2.78 -6.76 23.84
C LEU A 388 -2.44 -5.29 24.16
N ASP A 389 -1.21 -5.06 24.65
CA ASP A 389 -0.68 -3.72 24.95
C ASP A 389 -0.53 -2.85 23.67
N PRO A 390 -0.11 -1.57 23.77
CA PRO A 390 0.06 -0.69 22.60
C PRO A 390 1.07 -1.19 21.56
N VAL A 391 1.86 -2.23 21.84
CA VAL A 391 2.84 -2.84 20.94
C VAL A 391 2.60 -4.34 20.77
N GLY A 392 1.40 -4.83 21.12
CA GLY A 392 0.96 -6.20 20.86
C GLY A 392 1.52 -7.27 21.79
N ARG A 393 2.00 -6.93 22.99
CA ARG A 393 2.32 -7.94 24.01
C ARG A 393 1.07 -8.35 24.75
N PHE A 394 1.03 -9.63 25.10
CA PHE A 394 -0.03 -10.16 25.94
C PHE A 394 0.06 -9.59 27.36
N ARG A 395 -1.08 -9.22 27.94
CA ARG A 395 -1.23 -8.71 29.31
C ARG A 395 -2.58 -9.14 29.90
N THR A 396 -2.63 -9.27 31.22
CA THR A 396 -3.86 -9.59 31.98
C THR A 396 -4.48 -8.40 32.69
N THR A 397 -3.75 -7.28 32.77
CA THR A 397 -4.21 -6.00 33.30
C THR A 397 -3.86 -4.88 32.35
N ASP A 398 -4.68 -3.82 32.31
CA ASP A 398 -4.43 -2.66 31.49
C ASP A 398 -3.42 -1.68 32.11
N GLU A 399 -3.20 -0.53 31.46
CA GLU A 399 -2.27 0.50 31.93
C GLU A 399 -2.67 1.08 33.31
N ALA A 400 -3.94 1.00 33.68
CA ALA A 400 -4.49 1.43 34.97
C ALA A 400 -4.57 0.29 36.00
N GLY A 401 -4.12 -0.93 35.65
CA GLY A 401 -4.16 -2.11 36.51
C GLY A 401 -5.51 -2.82 36.53
N ALA A 402 -6.47 -2.44 35.68
CA ALA A 402 -7.76 -3.10 35.60
C ALA A 402 -7.67 -4.40 34.79
N MET A 403 -8.43 -5.44 35.17
CA MET A 403 -8.40 -6.74 34.50
C MET A 403 -8.87 -6.65 33.03
N THR A 404 -8.14 -7.31 32.14
CA THR A 404 -8.47 -7.48 30.71
C THR A 404 -9.10 -8.85 30.45
N GLY A 405 -9.45 -9.16 29.19
CA GLY A 405 -9.86 -10.51 28.79
C GLY A 405 -11.24 -10.96 29.29
N ARG A 406 -12.16 -10.01 29.51
CA ARG A 406 -13.55 -10.33 29.88
C ARG A 406 -14.37 -10.71 28.64
N THR A 407 -15.33 -11.61 28.82
CA THR A 407 -16.29 -11.98 27.77
C THR A 407 -17.15 -10.79 27.37
N VAL A 408 -17.31 -10.60 26.06
CA VAL A 408 -18.21 -9.62 25.46
C VAL A 408 -19.05 -10.28 24.36
N ALA A 409 -20.06 -9.57 23.86
CA ALA A 409 -20.84 -10.02 22.72
C ALA A 409 -20.57 -9.14 21.48
N MET A 410 -20.53 -9.75 20.31
CA MET A 410 -20.63 -9.05 19.03
C MET A 410 -22.05 -8.49 18.83
N GLU A 411 -22.24 -7.62 17.84
CA GLU A 411 -23.56 -7.06 17.49
C GLU A 411 -24.62 -8.14 17.21
N ASN A 412 -24.22 -9.27 16.63
CA ASN A 412 -25.10 -10.42 16.36
C ASN A 412 -25.36 -11.31 17.59
N GLY A 413 -24.88 -10.93 18.77
CA GLY A 413 -25.02 -11.69 20.02
C GLY A 413 -23.99 -12.82 20.23
N THR A 414 -23.07 -13.04 19.29
CA THR A 414 -22.02 -14.07 19.43
C THR A 414 -21.12 -13.73 20.61
N PRO A 415 -20.98 -14.60 21.62
CA PRO A 415 -20.05 -14.38 22.72
C PRO A 415 -18.61 -14.55 22.24
N VAL A 416 -17.74 -13.65 22.66
CA VAL A 416 -16.32 -13.62 22.34
C VAL A 416 -15.55 -13.51 23.65
N THR A 417 -14.74 -14.52 23.94
CA THR A 417 -13.99 -14.61 25.21
C THR A 417 -12.51 -14.32 25.03
N SER A 418 -12.02 -14.37 23.78
CA SER A 418 -10.61 -14.33 23.45
C SER A 418 -10.37 -13.67 22.10
N VAL A 419 -9.14 -13.23 21.82
CA VAL A 419 -8.78 -12.69 20.50
C VAL A 419 -8.89 -13.78 19.44
N ARG A 420 -8.64 -15.04 19.82
CA ARG A 420 -8.84 -16.19 18.93
C ARG A 420 -10.31 -16.35 18.54
N ASP A 421 -11.24 -16.25 19.47
CA ASP A 421 -12.67 -16.33 19.19
C ASP A 421 -13.10 -15.22 18.23
N LEU A 422 -12.62 -13.99 18.46
CA LEU A 422 -12.89 -12.86 17.59
C LEU A 422 -12.37 -13.11 16.18
N SER A 423 -11.13 -13.58 16.06
CA SER A 423 -10.53 -13.97 14.79
C SER A 423 -11.32 -15.05 14.07
N GLN A 424 -11.79 -16.07 14.79
CA GLN A 424 -12.63 -17.13 14.21
C GLN A 424 -13.98 -16.59 13.74
N ALA A 425 -14.60 -15.70 14.52
CA ALA A 425 -15.86 -15.05 14.17
C ALA A 425 -15.70 -14.19 12.91
N LEU A 426 -14.68 -13.33 12.83
CA LEU A 426 -14.38 -12.54 11.63
C LEU A 426 -14.06 -13.41 10.41
N SER A 427 -13.31 -14.49 10.58
CA SER A 427 -13.01 -15.43 9.49
C SER A 427 -14.27 -16.08 8.90
N SER A 428 -15.28 -16.28 9.75
CA SER A 428 -16.55 -16.92 9.37
C SER A 428 -17.60 -15.92 8.88
N ASP A 429 -17.42 -14.62 9.15
CA ASP A 429 -18.35 -13.56 8.78
C ASP A 429 -18.34 -13.30 7.26
N PRO A 430 -19.50 -13.37 6.57
CA PRO A 430 -19.59 -13.06 5.14
C PRO A 430 -19.14 -11.64 4.77
N LEU A 431 -19.29 -10.66 5.67
CA LEU A 431 -18.89 -9.27 5.44
C LEU A 431 -17.38 -9.12 5.37
N THR A 432 -16.61 -9.99 6.02
CA THR A 432 -15.14 -9.93 6.00
C THR A 432 -14.59 -10.08 4.58
N GLY A 433 -15.04 -11.11 3.86
CA GLY A 433 -14.63 -11.32 2.46
C GLY A 433 -15.09 -10.19 1.54
N PHE A 434 -16.35 -9.76 1.69
CA PHE A 434 -16.90 -8.63 0.94
C PHE A 434 -16.09 -7.34 1.17
N CYS A 435 -15.77 -7.04 2.43
CA CYS A 435 -15.09 -5.81 2.77
C CYS A 435 -13.65 -5.79 2.28
N LEU A 436 -12.95 -6.92 2.36
CA LEU A 436 -11.62 -7.06 1.78
C LEU A 436 -11.66 -6.79 0.27
N MET A 437 -12.60 -7.38 -0.46
CA MET A 437 -12.74 -7.14 -1.91
C MET A 437 -13.04 -5.67 -2.22
N ARG A 438 -13.88 -5.02 -1.40
CA ARG A 438 -14.17 -3.59 -1.53
C ARG A 438 -12.92 -2.73 -1.27
N ASN A 439 -12.09 -3.12 -0.32
CA ASN A 439 -10.83 -2.43 -0.03
C ASN A 439 -9.80 -2.65 -1.16
N LEU A 440 -9.74 -3.85 -1.73
CA LEU A 440 -8.93 -4.13 -2.91
C LEU A 440 -9.38 -3.33 -4.14
N GLU A 441 -10.69 -3.23 -4.38
CA GLU A 441 -11.25 -2.41 -5.44
C GLU A 441 -10.85 -0.94 -5.30
N LYS A 442 -10.99 -0.37 -4.08
CA LYS A 442 -10.50 0.99 -3.80
C LYS A 442 -9.02 1.12 -4.14
N TYR A 443 -8.19 0.22 -3.63
CA TYR A 443 -6.75 0.22 -3.90
C TYR A 443 -6.45 0.19 -5.41
N ALA A 444 -7.16 -0.65 -6.18
CA ALA A 444 -6.97 -0.76 -7.63
C ALA A 444 -7.39 0.50 -8.39
N LEU A 445 -8.37 1.25 -7.89
CA LEU A 445 -8.86 2.46 -8.54
C LEU A 445 -8.07 3.73 -8.16
N SER A 446 -7.58 3.81 -6.92
CA SER A 446 -6.87 5.00 -6.40
C SER A 446 -5.36 4.83 -6.23
N GLY A 447 -4.80 3.63 -6.36
CA GLY A 447 -3.35 3.36 -6.27
C GLY A 447 -2.76 3.41 -4.85
N SER A 448 -3.46 4.02 -3.91
CA SER A 448 -3.28 3.93 -2.46
C SER A 448 -4.64 4.16 -1.80
N PHE A 449 -4.81 3.70 -0.56
CA PHE A 449 -5.92 4.22 0.23
C PHE A 449 -5.57 5.69 0.50
N ALA A 450 -6.31 6.62 -0.11
CA ALA A 450 -6.27 8.02 0.30
C ALA A 450 -6.32 8.02 1.83
N SER A 451 -5.41 8.77 2.47
CA SER A 451 -5.40 8.81 3.92
C SER A 451 -6.84 9.09 4.32
N THR A 452 -7.41 8.18 5.09
CA THR A 452 -8.67 8.45 5.75
C THR A 452 -8.34 9.45 6.85
N LYS A 453 -7.89 10.65 6.49
CA LYS A 453 -8.01 11.85 7.31
C LYS A 453 -9.48 12.11 7.68
N GLY A 454 -10.43 11.41 7.03
CA GLY A 454 -11.82 11.27 7.48
C GLY A 454 -12.15 10.02 8.31
N LEU A 455 -11.16 9.20 8.71
CA LEU A 455 -11.30 8.22 9.82
C LEU A 455 -10.22 8.44 10.91
N GLN A 456 -9.30 9.39 10.71
CA GLN A 456 -8.77 10.13 11.84
C GLN A 456 -9.95 10.88 12.42
N CYS A 457 -10.22 10.65 13.70
CA CYS A 457 -10.90 11.60 14.54
C CYS A 457 -10.44 13.02 14.17
N GLN A 458 -11.28 13.76 13.46
CA GLN A 458 -11.15 15.21 13.37
C GLN A 458 -11.59 15.82 14.69
N THR A 459 -10.94 15.43 15.78
CA THR A 459 -11.01 16.09 17.08
C THR A 459 -9.71 15.74 17.78
N GLU A 460 -8.66 16.54 17.55
CA GLU A 460 -7.73 16.86 18.63
C GLU A 460 -6.71 17.97 18.36
N ASN A 461 -6.64 18.63 17.20
CA ASN A 461 -5.65 19.71 17.06
C ASN A 461 -5.96 20.82 16.05
N GLN A 462 -7.14 21.44 16.14
CA GLN A 462 -7.34 22.82 15.66
C GLN A 462 -8.47 23.53 16.43
N LEU A 463 -8.17 23.96 17.65
CA LEU A 463 -8.72 25.16 18.30
C LEU A 463 -7.76 25.59 19.42
N TYR A 464 -6.65 26.20 19.00
CA TYR A 464 -6.11 27.43 19.59
C TYR A 464 -5.65 28.32 18.44
#